data_AF-A0A2N5M0J3-F1
#
_entry.id   AF-A0A2N5M0J3-F1
#
_cell.length_a   1.000
_cell.length_b   1.000
_cell.length_c   1.000
_cell.angle_alpha   90.00
_cell.angle_beta   90.00
_cell.angle_gamma   90.00
#
_symmetry.space_group_name_H-M   'P 1'
#
loop_
_entity.id
_entity.type
_entity.pdbx_description
1 polymer ?
#
loop_
_entity_poly.entity_id
_entity_poly.type
_entity_poly.pdbx_seq_one_letter_code
_entity_poly.pdbx_strand_id
1 'polypeptide(L)'
;MKTLYIDCFSGVSGDMFIGALIDAGADPSVLENELKKLHFEDEYQLNWKKIVKNGITSTKFDVILEQTEHQHAHKLHHEHEHHEHDHHHNHEHTHNHGHEHHHTHDHHDGPEHHHAHDHHAGPEHTHDHHDDHEHNHTHELHHDHEHHHAHEHHHAHDHHHHHEHSHRSYSTIVNMIESSELADEVKAISLKIFKKIGEAEGHIHGVPLEDVHFHEVGAVDSIIDIVGAAILIHQLEIKQVKSAPVVVGSGKIHIDHGIYPVPAPATLEVLKGIPIEQSNIRFELTTPTGAAIVAVLAEEYCTMPSMKVHSIGYGAGTKTFKDQPNVLRIVIGE
;
A
#
# COMPACT_ATOMS: atom_id res chain seq x y z
N MET A 1 25.57 7.76 26.68
CA MET A 1 24.95 8.69 25.69
C MET A 1 23.60 8.10 25.35
N LYS A 2 22.51 8.89 25.42
CA LYS A 2 21.15 8.35 25.26
C LYS A 2 20.93 7.87 23.82
N THR A 3 20.85 6.55 23.67
CA THR A 3 20.77 5.85 22.39
C THR A 3 19.37 5.26 22.22
N LEU A 4 18.79 5.46 21.05
CA LEU A 4 17.57 4.80 20.58
C LEU A 4 17.96 3.68 19.61
N TYR A 5 17.57 2.45 19.91
CA TYR A 5 17.62 1.34 18.98
C TYR A 5 16.23 1.06 18.42
N ILE A 6 16.09 1.13 17.10
CA ILE A 6 14.85 0.84 16.37
C ILE A 6 14.90 -0.62 15.91
N ASP A 7 13.99 -1.43 16.44
CA ASP A 7 13.90 -2.84 16.11
C ASP A 7 12.75 -3.10 15.13
N CYS A 8 13.07 -3.03 13.85
CA CYS A 8 12.15 -3.12 12.72
C CYS A 8 11.69 -4.57 12.42
N PHE A 9 11.69 -5.49 13.39
CA PHE A 9 11.42 -6.92 13.15
C PHE A 9 10.04 -7.20 12.51
N SER A 10 9.05 -6.31 12.68
CA SER A 10 7.75 -6.38 12.00
C SER A 10 7.50 -5.24 11.03
N GLY A 11 8.56 -4.57 10.57
CA GLY A 11 8.50 -3.34 9.78
C GLY A 11 8.28 -2.08 10.61
N VAL A 12 8.03 -0.97 9.92
CA VAL A 12 7.90 0.36 10.50
C VAL A 12 6.95 1.27 9.69
N SER A 13 6.08 1.98 10.38
CA SER A 13 5.27 3.08 9.87
C SER A 13 5.38 4.29 10.81
N GLY A 14 4.94 5.47 10.37
CA GLY A 14 5.02 6.70 11.15
C GLY A 14 4.24 6.61 12.47
N ASP A 15 2.98 6.20 12.40
CA ASP A 15 2.11 5.96 13.57
C ASP A 15 2.71 4.94 14.56
N MET A 16 3.31 3.85 14.06
CA MET A 16 4.03 2.87 14.87
C MET A 16 5.25 3.50 15.56
N PHE A 17 5.98 4.38 14.88
CA PHE A 17 7.13 5.06 15.45
C PHE A 17 6.73 6.01 16.59
N ILE A 18 5.71 6.85 16.36
CA ILE A 18 5.15 7.74 17.39
C ILE A 18 4.63 6.94 18.57
N GLY A 19 3.81 5.92 18.31
CA GLY A 19 3.26 5.06 19.36
C GLY A 19 4.35 4.40 20.21
N ALA A 20 5.44 3.94 19.57
CA ALA A 20 6.57 3.34 20.28
C ALA A 20 7.30 4.36 21.16
N LEU A 21 7.51 5.60 20.71
CA LEU A 21 8.14 6.67 21.50
C LEU A 21 7.29 7.06 22.72
N ILE A 22 5.98 7.18 22.54
CA ILE A 22 5.03 7.42 23.64
C ILE A 22 5.09 6.25 24.64
N ASP A 23 5.09 5.01 24.16
CA ASP A 23 5.19 3.82 25.03
C ASP A 23 6.51 3.77 25.82
N ALA A 24 7.60 4.25 25.22
CA ALA A 24 8.91 4.32 25.87
C ALA A 24 9.06 5.48 26.88
N GLY A 25 8.02 6.31 27.05
CA GLY A 25 7.96 7.35 28.08
C GLY A 25 7.95 8.79 27.55
N ALA A 26 7.74 9.01 26.26
CA ALA A 26 7.50 10.37 25.75
C ALA A 26 6.11 10.88 26.17
N ASP A 27 6.00 12.17 26.50
CA ASP A 27 4.73 12.76 26.93
C ASP A 27 3.92 13.26 25.71
N PRO A 28 2.77 12.64 25.39
CA PRO A 28 1.96 13.01 24.23
C PRO A 28 1.33 14.41 24.34
N SER A 29 1.22 14.99 25.53
CA SER A 29 0.75 16.37 25.66
C SER A 29 1.76 17.37 25.11
N VAL A 30 3.07 17.06 25.12
CA VAL A 30 4.08 17.88 24.44
C VAL A 30 3.93 17.75 22.93
N LEU A 31 3.69 16.55 22.41
CA LEU A 31 3.44 16.32 20.99
C LEU A 31 2.28 17.18 20.48
N GLU A 32 1.13 17.13 21.16
CA GLU A 32 -0.04 17.94 20.82
C GLU A 32 0.26 19.44 20.82
N ASN A 33 0.95 19.94 21.86
CA ASN A 33 1.23 21.37 21.99
C ASN A 33 2.24 21.86 20.95
N GLU A 34 3.23 21.05 20.59
CA GLU A 34 4.19 21.39 19.55
C GLU A 34 3.56 21.35 18.15
N LEU A 35 2.69 20.38 17.84
CA LEU A 35 2.03 20.30 16.54
C LEU A 35 1.09 21.49 16.27
N LYS A 36 0.47 22.09 17.29
CA LYS A 36 -0.33 23.33 17.16
C LYS A 36 0.46 24.50 16.59
N LYS A 37 1.80 24.50 16.71
CA LYS A 37 2.66 25.54 16.15
C LYS A 37 2.75 25.50 14.62
N LEU A 38 2.17 24.48 13.98
CA LEU A 38 2.06 24.38 12.53
C LEU A 38 0.76 25.02 11.98
N HIS A 39 -0.17 25.43 12.85
CA HIS A 39 -1.40 26.16 12.49
C HIS A 39 -2.37 25.40 11.56
N PHE A 40 -2.57 24.12 11.81
CA PHE A 40 -3.58 23.28 11.15
C PHE A 40 -4.32 22.35 12.13
N GLU A 41 -4.35 22.70 13.41
CA GLU A 41 -4.97 21.90 14.48
C GLU A 41 -6.46 21.62 14.29
N ASP A 42 -7.16 22.41 13.48
CA ASP A 42 -8.58 22.19 13.15
C ASP A 42 -8.79 21.07 12.11
N GLU A 43 -7.71 20.50 11.53
CA GLU A 43 -7.82 19.44 10.52
C GLU A 43 -7.75 18.03 11.11
N TYR A 44 -7.44 17.88 12.40
CA TYR A 44 -7.22 16.57 13.01
C TYR A 44 -7.49 16.51 14.51
N GLN A 45 -7.75 15.29 14.98
CA GLN A 45 -7.69 14.91 16.39
C GLN A 45 -6.69 13.78 16.57
N LEU A 46 -5.88 13.87 17.63
CA LEU A 46 -4.96 12.79 17.99
C LEU A 46 -5.63 11.86 19.00
N ASN A 47 -5.47 10.56 18.78
CA ASN A 47 -5.90 9.55 19.72
C ASN A 47 -4.78 8.54 19.96
N TRP A 48 -4.55 8.18 21.22
CA TRP A 48 -3.65 7.10 21.56
C TRP A 48 -4.20 6.24 22.69
N LYS A 49 -4.02 4.93 22.56
CA LYS A 49 -4.52 3.96 23.54
C LYS A 49 -3.66 2.73 23.61
N LYS A 50 -3.69 2.03 24.75
CA LYS A 50 -3.09 0.70 24.86
C LYS A 50 -3.95 -0.33 24.15
N ILE A 51 -3.32 -1.13 23.31
CA ILE A 51 -3.92 -2.31 22.68
C ILE A 51 -3.00 -3.51 22.83
N VAL A 52 -3.52 -4.71 22.56
CA VAL A 52 -2.73 -5.94 22.56
C VAL A 52 -2.66 -6.50 21.14
N LYS A 53 -1.45 -6.72 20.64
CA LYS A 53 -1.17 -7.37 19.34
C LYS A 53 -0.41 -8.67 19.61
N ASN A 54 -1.05 -9.81 19.35
CA ASN A 54 -0.51 -11.16 19.58
C ASN A 54 0.19 -11.32 20.95
N GLY A 55 -0.45 -10.82 22.00
CA GLY A 55 0.05 -10.91 23.39
C GLY A 55 1.00 -9.80 23.82
N ILE A 56 1.41 -8.91 22.91
CA ILE A 56 2.25 -7.74 23.23
C ILE A 56 1.34 -6.53 23.47
N THR A 57 1.41 -5.94 24.66
CA THR A 57 0.79 -4.63 24.94
C THR A 57 1.59 -3.53 24.25
N SER A 58 0.90 -2.67 23.52
CA SER A 58 1.51 -1.62 22.70
C SER A 58 0.63 -0.37 22.68
N THR A 59 1.22 0.78 22.39
CA THR A 59 0.47 2.02 22.13
C THR A 59 0.06 2.06 20.67
N LYS A 60 -1.24 2.14 20.41
CA LYS A 60 -1.76 2.56 19.10
C LYS A 60 -1.87 4.08 19.10
N PHE A 61 -1.30 4.72 18.08
CA PHE A 61 -1.48 6.12 17.77
C PHE A 61 -2.33 6.21 16.50
N ASP A 62 -3.34 7.07 16.53
CA ASP A 62 -4.28 7.31 15.43
C ASP A 62 -4.39 8.82 15.22
N VAL A 63 -4.33 9.25 13.96
CA VAL A 63 -4.74 10.58 13.53
C VAL A 63 -6.15 10.47 12.96
N ILE A 64 -7.08 11.26 13.48
CA ILE A 64 -8.48 11.28 13.05
C ILE A 64 -8.69 12.60 12.33
N LEU A 65 -8.85 12.56 11.01
CA LEU A 65 -9.06 13.76 10.21
C LEU A 65 -10.45 14.36 10.42
N GLU A 66 -10.52 15.66 10.68
CA GLU A 66 -11.79 16.38 10.74
C GLU A 66 -12.26 16.69 9.30
N GLN A 67 -13.48 16.27 8.96
CA GLN A 67 -14.07 16.62 7.68
C GLN A 67 -14.53 18.08 7.72
N THR A 68 -13.79 18.99 7.08
CA THR A 68 -14.33 20.30 6.72
C THR A 68 -15.39 20.10 5.63
N GLU A 69 -16.68 20.26 5.99
CA GLU A 69 -17.78 20.41 5.05
C GLU A 69 -17.61 21.69 4.19
N HIS A 70 -16.70 21.68 3.22
CA HIS A 70 -16.69 22.69 2.18
C HIS A 70 -17.69 22.31 1.09
N GLN A 71 -18.87 22.91 1.24
CA GLN A 71 -19.99 22.89 0.31
C GLN A 71 -19.57 23.24 -1.13
N HIS A 72 -19.69 22.28 -2.04
CA HIS A 72 -20.25 22.56 -3.36
C HIS A 72 -21.65 21.97 -3.44
N ALA A 73 -22.61 22.77 -2.99
CA ALA A 73 -24.03 22.54 -3.23
C ALA A 73 -24.32 22.70 -4.73
N HIS A 74 -24.13 21.64 -5.53
CA HIS A 74 -24.93 21.46 -6.72
C HIS A 74 -26.26 20.86 -6.30
N LYS A 75 -27.20 21.75 -5.95
CA LYS A 75 -28.63 21.47 -6.05
C LYS A 75 -28.93 21.06 -7.50
N LEU A 76 -29.00 19.77 -7.76
CA LEU A 76 -29.87 19.25 -8.80
C LEU A 76 -30.95 18.45 -8.09
N HIS A 77 -32.08 19.12 -7.90
CA HIS A 77 -33.38 18.48 -7.75
C HIS A 77 -33.53 17.44 -8.86
N HIS A 78 -33.68 16.17 -8.52
CA HIS A 78 -34.55 15.26 -9.27
C HIS A 78 -35.16 14.26 -8.29
N GLU A 79 -36.30 14.65 -7.75
CA GLU A 79 -37.37 13.70 -7.42
C GLU A 79 -37.72 12.96 -8.70
N HIS A 80 -37.62 11.64 -8.72
CA HIS A 80 -38.45 10.84 -9.61
C HIS A 80 -38.94 9.60 -8.86
N GLU A 81 -40.19 9.72 -8.43
CA GLU A 81 -41.11 8.61 -8.20
C GLU A 81 -41.18 7.71 -9.44
N HIS A 82 -41.51 6.45 -9.15
CA HIS A 82 -41.70 5.34 -10.05
C HIS A 82 -42.51 5.66 -11.31
N HIS A 83 -41.94 5.36 -12.47
CA HIS A 83 -42.70 4.99 -13.65
C HIS A 83 -42.11 3.72 -14.27
N GLU A 84 -42.91 2.65 -14.21
CA GLU A 84 -42.73 1.48 -15.06
C GLU A 84 -42.81 1.91 -16.52
N HIS A 85 -41.76 1.62 -17.28
CA HIS A 85 -41.80 1.63 -18.72
C HIS A 85 -41.27 0.30 -19.24
N ASP A 86 -42.20 -0.52 -19.72
CA ASP A 86 -41.94 -1.60 -20.65
C ASP A 86 -41.26 -1.02 -21.90
N HIS A 87 -39.98 -1.34 -22.08
CA HIS A 87 -39.30 -1.14 -23.35
C HIS A 87 -38.72 -2.48 -23.84
N HIS A 88 -39.53 -3.14 -24.65
CA HIS A 88 -39.07 -4.10 -25.65
C HIS A 88 -38.00 -3.43 -26.52
N HIS A 89 -36.76 -3.90 -26.42
CA HIS A 89 -35.76 -3.69 -27.44
C HIS A 89 -35.35 -5.04 -28.03
N ASN A 90 -35.93 -5.34 -29.19
CA ASN A 90 -35.34 -6.24 -30.16
C ASN A 90 -34.04 -5.60 -30.64
N HIS A 91 -32.91 -6.17 -30.27
CA HIS A 91 -31.67 -5.98 -31.00
C HIS A 91 -31.19 -7.34 -31.52
N GLU A 92 -31.40 -7.54 -32.82
CA GLU A 92 -30.63 -8.49 -33.61
C GLU A 92 -29.17 -8.06 -33.58
N HIS A 93 -28.32 -8.87 -32.97
CA HIS A 93 -26.88 -8.80 -33.16
C HIS A 93 -26.43 -10.04 -33.92
N THR A 94 -26.11 -9.84 -35.19
CA THR A 94 -25.37 -10.78 -36.02
C THR A 94 -23.90 -10.72 -35.62
N HIS A 95 -23.46 -11.64 -34.75
CA HIS A 95 -22.04 -11.84 -34.49
C HIS A 95 -21.49 -12.91 -35.44
N ASN A 96 -20.75 -12.45 -36.44
CA ASN A 96 -19.95 -13.29 -37.30
C ASN A 96 -18.60 -13.55 -36.60
N HIS A 97 -18.49 -14.67 -35.89
CA HIS A 97 -17.23 -15.15 -35.33
C HIS A 97 -16.63 -16.23 -36.23
N GLY A 98 -15.83 -15.81 -37.21
CA GLY A 98 -14.89 -16.69 -37.89
C GLY A 98 -13.68 -16.92 -36.99
N HIS A 99 -13.65 -18.04 -36.28
CA HIS A 99 -12.44 -18.54 -35.63
C HIS A 99 -11.95 -19.77 -36.40
N GLU A 100 -10.94 -19.56 -37.24
CA GLU A 100 -10.10 -20.64 -37.77
C GLU A 100 -9.18 -21.12 -36.65
N HIS A 101 -9.42 -22.33 -36.16
CA HIS A 101 -8.51 -23.03 -35.26
C HIS A 101 -7.44 -23.75 -36.09
N HIS A 102 -6.29 -23.10 -36.28
CA HIS A 102 -5.11 -23.75 -36.82
C HIS A 102 -4.34 -24.43 -35.67
N HIS A 103 -4.51 -25.74 -35.54
CA HIS A 103 -3.70 -26.57 -34.65
C HIS A 103 -2.48 -27.06 -35.42
N THR A 104 -1.32 -26.46 -35.18
CA THR A 104 -0.03 -27.04 -35.58
C THR A 104 0.46 -27.96 -34.47
N HIS A 105 0.31 -29.26 -34.69
CA HIS A 105 1.03 -30.29 -33.95
C HIS A 105 2.38 -30.53 -34.63
N ASP A 106 3.45 -30.04 -34.01
CA ASP A 106 4.82 -30.37 -34.37
C ASP A 106 5.14 -31.78 -33.84
N HIS A 107 5.17 -32.76 -34.74
CA HIS A 107 5.73 -34.08 -34.49
C HIS A 107 7.18 -34.10 -34.98
N HIS A 108 8.11 -34.04 -34.04
CA HIS A 108 9.50 -34.35 -34.26
C HIS A 108 9.66 -35.88 -34.31
N ASP A 109 9.93 -36.43 -35.48
CA ASP A 109 10.51 -37.77 -35.59
C ASP A 109 11.62 -37.79 -36.66
N GLY A 110 12.65 -38.59 -36.36
CA GLY A 110 13.91 -38.71 -37.10
C GLY A 110 13.81 -39.35 -38.49
N PRO A 111 14.96 -39.58 -39.15
CA PRO A 111 15.08 -39.31 -40.58
C PRO A 111 14.82 -40.49 -41.52
N GLU A 112 14.46 -40.08 -42.73
CA GLU A 112 14.81 -40.65 -44.04
C GLU A 112 14.23 -42.00 -44.46
N HIS A 113 13.29 -41.97 -45.41
CA HIS A 113 13.30 -42.87 -46.57
C HIS A 113 12.70 -42.19 -47.82
N HIS A 114 13.53 -42.09 -48.86
CA HIS A 114 13.17 -41.62 -50.20
C HIS A 114 12.39 -42.68 -50.98
N HIS A 115 11.25 -42.32 -51.57
CA HIS A 115 10.81 -42.91 -52.83
C HIS A 115 10.06 -41.89 -53.69
N ALA A 116 10.61 -41.63 -54.87
CA ALA A 116 10.00 -40.85 -55.93
C ALA A 116 9.10 -41.76 -56.77
N HIS A 117 7.89 -41.29 -57.10
CA HIS A 117 7.19 -41.73 -58.30
C HIS A 117 6.40 -40.56 -58.90
N ASP A 118 6.79 -40.28 -60.13
CA ASP A 118 6.22 -39.37 -61.10
C ASP A 118 5.05 -40.08 -61.82
N HIS A 119 3.93 -39.41 -62.10
CA HIS A 119 3.05 -39.67 -63.26
C HIS A 119 1.91 -38.64 -63.40
N HIS A 120 1.93 -37.98 -64.56
CA HIS A 120 0.86 -37.21 -65.21
C HIS A 120 -0.46 -37.99 -65.44
N ALA A 121 -1.61 -37.29 -65.34
CA ALA A 121 -2.69 -37.15 -66.35
C ALA A 121 -4.02 -36.65 -65.71
N GLY A 122 -4.68 -35.64 -66.30
CA GLY A 122 -6.07 -35.25 -65.95
C GLY A 122 -7.13 -36.12 -66.64
N PRO A 123 -8.39 -35.69 -66.86
CA PRO A 123 -9.18 -34.62 -66.23
C PRO A 123 -10.56 -35.13 -65.70
N GLU A 124 -11.32 -34.22 -65.07
CA GLU A 124 -12.79 -34.18 -64.88
C GLU A 124 -13.57 -35.47 -64.50
N HIS A 125 -14.10 -35.49 -63.26
CA HIS A 125 -15.36 -36.17 -62.95
C HIS A 125 -16.16 -35.39 -61.88
N THR A 126 -17.35 -34.96 -62.27
CA THR A 126 -18.44 -34.51 -61.42
C THR A 126 -19.07 -35.69 -60.68
N HIS A 127 -19.26 -35.59 -59.36
CA HIS A 127 -20.16 -36.47 -58.61
C HIS A 127 -20.97 -35.65 -57.61
N ASP A 128 -22.27 -35.53 -57.91
CA ASP A 128 -23.34 -35.27 -56.96
C ASP A 128 -23.40 -36.43 -55.95
N HIS A 129 -23.37 -36.11 -54.67
CA HIS A 129 -23.88 -36.98 -53.62
C HIS A 129 -24.74 -36.16 -52.65
N HIS A 130 -26.04 -36.24 -52.88
CA HIS A 130 -27.05 -36.19 -51.82
C HIS A 130 -26.71 -37.27 -50.79
N ASP A 131 -26.63 -36.90 -49.51
CA ASP A 131 -27.01 -37.79 -48.42
C ASP A 131 -27.52 -36.95 -47.24
N ASP A 132 -28.85 -37.01 -47.08
CA ASP A 132 -29.58 -36.63 -45.88
C ASP A 132 -29.21 -37.61 -44.76
N HIS A 133 -28.62 -37.11 -43.67
CA HIS A 133 -28.62 -37.84 -42.40
C HIS A 133 -28.88 -36.89 -41.23
N GLU A 134 -30.17 -36.79 -40.90
CA GLU A 134 -30.65 -36.35 -39.59
C GLU A 134 -30.23 -37.38 -38.51
N HIS A 135 -29.49 -36.93 -37.50
CA HIS A 135 -29.31 -37.67 -36.27
C HIS A 135 -29.96 -36.93 -35.11
N ASN A 136 -31.19 -37.32 -34.80
CA ASN A 136 -31.88 -37.04 -33.56
C ASN A 136 -31.33 -37.96 -32.45
N HIS A 137 -30.71 -37.37 -31.43
CA HIS A 137 -30.44 -38.05 -30.17
C HIS A 137 -31.16 -37.34 -29.04
N THR A 138 -32.31 -37.91 -28.66
CA THR A 138 -33.00 -37.66 -27.40
C THR A 138 -32.31 -38.49 -26.32
N HIS A 139 -31.73 -37.83 -25.32
CA HIS A 139 -31.46 -38.44 -24.02
C HIS A 139 -32.12 -37.62 -22.93
N GLU A 140 -33.27 -38.12 -22.48
CA GLU A 140 -33.81 -37.84 -21.15
C GLU A 140 -32.86 -38.45 -20.11
N LEU A 141 -32.10 -37.60 -19.43
CA LEU A 141 -31.58 -37.91 -18.11
C LEU A 141 -31.80 -36.68 -17.22
N HIS A 142 -32.87 -36.77 -16.44
CA HIS A 142 -33.05 -36.00 -15.21
C HIS A 142 -31.82 -36.20 -14.32
N HIS A 143 -31.03 -35.15 -14.18
CA HIS A 143 -30.12 -34.99 -13.06
C HIS A 143 -30.43 -33.64 -12.39
N ASP A 144 -31.31 -33.71 -11.40
CA ASP A 144 -31.46 -32.66 -10.38
C ASP A 144 -30.16 -32.63 -9.58
N HIS A 145 -29.30 -31.67 -9.89
CA HIS A 145 -28.20 -31.27 -9.04
C HIS A 145 -28.50 -29.89 -8.45
N GLU A 146 -29.21 -29.89 -7.33
CA GLU A 146 -29.24 -28.77 -6.39
C GLU A 146 -27.82 -28.59 -5.81
N HIS A 147 -27.00 -27.80 -6.48
CA HIS A 147 -25.79 -27.27 -5.90
C HIS A 147 -26.13 -26.02 -5.09
N HIS A 148 -26.53 -26.23 -3.83
CA HIS A 148 -26.45 -25.22 -2.79
C HIS A 148 -24.98 -24.91 -2.50
N HIS A 149 -24.36 -24.08 -3.33
CA HIS A 149 -23.12 -23.42 -2.96
C HIS A 149 -23.46 -22.21 -2.09
N ALA A 150 -23.46 -22.41 -0.78
CA ALA A 150 -23.29 -21.33 0.17
C ALA A 150 -21.84 -20.82 0.03
N HIS A 151 -21.60 -20.00 -0.99
CA HIS A 151 -20.43 -19.14 -1.01
C HIS A 151 -20.73 -17.98 -0.07
N GLU A 152 -20.29 -18.11 1.18
CA GLU A 152 -19.98 -16.93 1.99
C GLU A 152 -18.84 -16.19 1.29
N HIS A 153 -19.21 -15.34 0.34
CA HIS A 153 -18.35 -14.26 -0.08
C HIS A 153 -18.24 -13.30 1.10
N HIS A 154 -17.30 -13.59 2.00
CA HIS A 154 -16.66 -12.56 2.80
C HIS A 154 -15.92 -11.65 1.82
N HIS A 155 -16.66 -10.75 1.18
CA HIS A 155 -16.11 -9.49 0.73
C HIS A 155 -15.68 -8.76 2.00
N ALA A 156 -14.43 -8.98 2.40
CA ALA A 156 -13.71 -7.99 3.16
C ALA A 156 -13.60 -6.78 2.22
N HIS A 157 -14.65 -5.96 2.21
CA HIS A 157 -14.54 -4.59 1.77
C HIS A 157 -13.59 -3.94 2.76
N ASP A 158 -12.29 -3.95 2.44
CA ASP A 158 -11.39 -2.93 2.94
C ASP A 158 -12.00 -1.62 2.43
N HIS A 159 -12.75 -0.95 3.30
CA HIS A 159 -13.24 0.39 3.09
C HIS A 159 -12.02 1.31 3.09
N HIS A 160 -11.25 1.30 2.01
CA HIS A 160 -10.44 2.45 1.65
C HIS A 160 -11.44 3.55 1.31
N HIS A 161 -11.71 4.37 2.32
CA HIS A 161 -12.34 5.65 2.12
C HIS A 161 -11.48 6.44 1.14
N HIS A 162 -11.86 6.44 -0.14
CA HIS A 162 -11.40 7.43 -1.10
C HIS A 162 -12.00 8.77 -0.68
N HIS A 163 -11.30 9.45 0.22
CA HIS A 163 -11.51 10.86 0.46
C HIS A 163 -10.50 11.61 -0.40
N GLU A 164 -11.01 12.52 -1.23
CA GLU A 164 -10.23 13.50 -1.97
C GLU A 164 -9.59 14.44 -0.93
N HIS A 165 -8.46 14.01 -0.38
CA HIS A 165 -7.74 14.78 0.62
C HIS A 165 -6.99 15.92 -0.05
N SER A 166 -6.87 17.05 0.65
CA SER A 166 -6.03 18.17 0.23
C SER A 166 -4.56 17.75 0.29
N HIS A 167 -4.04 17.18 -0.81
CA HIS A 167 -2.65 16.78 -0.91
C HIS A 167 -1.75 18.02 -1.03
N ARG A 168 -0.87 18.24 -0.03
CA ARG A 168 0.07 19.38 -0.03
C ARG A 168 1.30 19.05 -0.88
N SER A 169 1.81 20.05 -1.60
CA SER A 169 3.09 19.96 -2.30
C SER A 169 4.27 20.02 -1.31
N TYR A 170 5.43 19.50 -1.73
CA TYR A 170 6.66 19.56 -0.94
C TYR A 170 6.98 21.00 -0.50
N SER A 171 6.92 21.95 -1.43
CA SER A 171 7.19 23.37 -1.18
C SER A 171 6.25 23.98 -0.12
N THR A 172 4.98 23.59 -0.12
CA THR A 172 4.01 24.05 0.90
C THR A 172 4.37 23.52 2.29
N ILE A 173 4.73 22.24 2.40
CA ILE A 173 5.10 21.61 3.67
C ILE A 173 6.40 22.22 4.22
N VAL A 174 7.40 22.45 3.38
CA VAL A 174 8.66 23.09 3.79
C VAL A 174 8.39 24.47 4.37
N ASN A 175 7.63 25.31 3.65
CA ASN A 175 7.31 26.66 4.11
C ASN A 175 6.54 26.64 5.45
N MET A 176 5.57 25.72 5.60
CA MET A 176 4.83 25.53 6.84
C MET A 176 5.77 25.24 8.01
N ILE A 177 6.68 24.29 7.87
CA ILE A 177 7.64 23.91 8.91
C ILE A 177 8.62 25.05 9.21
N GLU A 178 9.18 25.70 8.18
CA GLU A 178 10.14 26.79 8.34
C GLU A 178 9.53 28.00 9.06
N SER A 179 8.28 28.34 8.74
CA SER A 179 7.54 29.45 9.35
C SER A 179 7.03 29.19 10.77
N SER A 180 7.01 27.93 11.22
CA SER A 180 6.47 27.55 12.53
C SER A 180 7.35 28.01 13.70
N GLU A 181 6.82 27.92 14.92
CA GLU A 181 7.58 28.15 16.17
C GLU A 181 8.22 26.88 16.75
N LEU A 182 8.33 25.81 15.95
CA LEU A 182 9.01 24.58 16.34
C LEU A 182 10.50 24.82 16.63
N ALA A 183 11.08 24.01 17.52
CA ALA A 183 12.53 24.05 17.78
C ALA A 183 13.34 23.77 16.50
N ASP A 184 14.52 24.38 16.38
CA ASP A 184 15.36 24.29 15.19
C ASP A 184 15.75 22.85 14.86
N GLU A 185 16.06 22.03 15.87
CA GLU A 185 16.34 20.61 15.67
C GLU A 185 15.13 19.83 15.15
N VAL A 186 13.92 20.17 15.61
CA VAL A 186 12.68 19.55 15.14
C VAL A 186 12.45 19.90 13.67
N LYS A 187 12.57 21.18 13.30
CA LYS A 187 12.47 21.63 11.90
C LYS A 187 13.51 20.91 11.03
N ALA A 188 14.76 20.87 11.47
CA ALA A 188 15.85 20.27 10.72
C ALA A 188 15.64 18.77 10.47
N ILE A 189 15.15 18.02 11.46
CA ILE A 189 14.85 16.59 11.30
C ILE A 189 13.65 16.41 10.35
N SER A 190 12.55 17.12 10.58
CA SER A 190 11.34 17.03 9.74
C SER A 190 11.63 17.33 8.27
N LEU A 191 12.35 18.42 7.99
CA LEU A 191 12.73 18.80 6.63
C LEU A 191 13.64 17.76 5.96
N LYS A 192 14.56 17.12 6.70
CA LYS A 192 15.38 16.03 6.16
C LYS A 192 14.54 14.81 5.78
N ILE A 193 13.55 14.45 6.60
CA ILE A 193 12.65 13.32 6.31
C ILE A 193 11.79 13.64 5.08
N PHE A 194 11.14 14.81 5.04
CA PHE A 194 10.37 15.23 3.87
C PHE A 194 11.20 15.30 2.60
N LYS A 195 12.42 15.83 2.68
CA LYS A 195 13.34 15.86 1.54
C LYS A 195 13.66 14.46 1.05
N LYS A 196 13.94 13.51 1.95
CA LYS A 196 14.25 12.12 1.59
C LYS A 196 13.10 11.44 0.85
N ILE A 197 11.86 11.66 1.29
CA ILE A 197 10.67 11.15 0.60
C ILE A 197 10.44 11.89 -0.72
N GLY A 198 10.53 13.22 -0.71
CA GLY A 198 10.34 14.04 -1.91
C GLY A 198 11.34 13.70 -3.02
N GLU A 199 12.59 13.42 -2.69
CA GLU A 199 13.60 12.97 -3.67
C GLU A 199 13.22 11.61 -4.28
N ALA A 200 12.66 10.70 -3.47
CA ALA A 200 12.21 9.40 -3.95
C ALA A 200 10.98 9.53 -4.86
N GLU A 201 9.97 10.29 -4.44
CA GLU A 201 8.76 10.57 -5.21
C GLU A 201 9.07 11.29 -6.53
N GLY A 202 9.92 12.33 -6.48
CA GLY A 202 10.37 13.04 -7.67
C GLY A 202 11.10 12.13 -8.66
N HIS A 203 11.92 11.19 -8.17
CA HIS A 203 12.57 10.21 -9.02
C HIS A 203 11.57 9.26 -9.71
N ILE A 204 10.58 8.76 -8.96
CA ILE A 204 9.57 7.83 -9.47
C ILE A 204 8.65 8.50 -10.49
N HIS A 205 8.29 9.76 -10.24
CA HIS A 205 7.38 10.53 -11.10
C HIS A 205 8.09 11.34 -12.19
N GLY A 206 9.43 11.37 -12.18
CA GLY A 206 10.23 12.09 -13.18
C GLY A 206 10.11 13.62 -13.08
N VAL A 207 9.86 14.14 -11.88
CA VAL A 207 9.71 15.58 -11.60
C VAL A 207 10.79 16.04 -10.62
N PRO A 208 11.24 17.31 -10.70
CA PRO A 208 12.17 17.84 -9.71
C PRO A 208 11.50 17.97 -8.33
N LEU A 209 12.32 17.95 -7.27
CA LEU A 209 11.85 17.93 -5.87
C LEU A 209 10.88 19.07 -5.55
N GLU A 210 11.18 20.27 -6.04
CA GLU A 210 10.37 21.48 -5.85
C GLU A 210 8.94 21.37 -6.41
N ASP A 211 8.75 20.53 -7.43
CA ASP A 211 7.48 20.32 -8.13
C ASP A 211 6.75 19.05 -7.64
N VAL A 212 7.27 18.36 -6.61
CA VAL A 212 6.65 17.15 -6.07
C VAL A 212 5.33 17.49 -5.38
N HIS A 213 4.27 16.87 -5.87
CA HIS A 213 2.98 16.76 -5.21
C HIS A 213 2.87 15.37 -4.61
N PHE A 214 2.79 15.29 -3.28
CA PHE A 214 2.76 14.00 -2.61
C PHE A 214 1.38 13.36 -2.71
N HIS A 215 1.30 12.21 -3.36
CA HIS A 215 0.06 11.46 -3.51
C HIS A 215 -0.36 10.75 -2.21
N GLU A 216 0.59 10.16 -1.46
CA GLU A 216 0.26 9.47 -0.20
C GLU A 216 0.81 10.22 1.03
N VAL A 217 1.92 10.95 0.86
CA VAL A 217 2.68 11.57 1.97
C VAL A 217 2.30 13.05 2.23
N GLY A 218 1.48 13.64 1.36
CA GLY A 218 1.05 15.05 1.47
C GLY A 218 -0.15 15.25 2.38
N ALA A 219 -0.71 14.16 2.89
CA ALA A 219 -1.84 14.15 3.80
C ALA A 219 -1.43 14.57 5.21
N VAL A 220 -2.40 15.08 5.97
CA VAL A 220 -2.24 15.54 7.36
C VAL A 220 -1.64 14.44 8.25
N ASP A 221 -2.08 13.18 8.10
CA ASP A 221 -1.54 12.03 8.83
C ASP A 221 -0.02 11.90 8.68
N SER A 222 0.50 11.98 7.45
CA SER A 222 1.93 11.86 7.18
C SER A 222 2.73 13.05 7.73
N ILE A 223 2.15 14.25 7.73
CA ILE A 223 2.77 15.43 8.35
C ILE A 223 2.90 15.26 9.85
N ILE A 224 1.83 14.80 10.50
CA ILE A 224 1.82 14.53 11.93
C ILE A 224 2.81 13.41 12.27
N ASP A 225 2.87 12.35 11.47
CA ASP A 225 3.82 11.25 11.66
C ASP A 225 5.28 11.73 11.62
N ILE A 226 5.65 12.51 10.60
CA ILE A 226 7.03 12.97 10.40
C ILE A 226 7.42 14.02 11.43
N VAL A 227 6.59 15.05 11.60
CA VAL A 227 6.90 16.14 12.54
C VAL A 227 6.78 15.65 13.97
N GLY A 228 5.80 14.79 14.26
CA GLY A 228 5.62 14.16 15.56
C GLY A 228 6.80 13.26 15.94
N ALA A 229 7.34 12.48 15.00
CA ALA A 229 8.57 11.73 15.23
C ALA A 229 9.73 12.67 15.63
N ALA A 230 9.93 13.77 14.90
CA ALA A 230 10.98 14.76 15.21
C ALA A 230 10.79 15.42 16.59
N ILE A 231 9.56 15.79 16.94
CA ILE A 231 9.20 16.36 18.25
C ILE A 231 9.56 15.38 19.37
N LEU A 232 9.12 14.12 19.27
CA LEU A 232 9.33 13.13 20.32
C LEU A 232 10.81 12.72 20.46
N ILE A 233 11.55 12.66 19.35
CA ILE A 233 13.01 12.45 19.37
C ILE A 233 13.72 13.58 20.11
N HIS A 234 13.33 14.83 19.83
CA HIS A 234 13.86 16.01 20.50
C HIS A 234 13.51 16.03 21.99
N GLN A 235 12.23 15.79 22.33
CA GLN A 235 11.72 15.75 23.70
C GLN A 235 12.41 14.68 24.55
N LEU A 236 12.65 13.50 23.97
CA LEU A 236 13.37 12.43 24.64
C LEU A 236 14.88 12.67 24.70
N GLU A 237 15.41 13.76 24.14
CA GLU A 237 16.83 14.11 24.09
C GLU A 237 17.71 12.97 23.54
N ILE A 238 17.20 12.23 22.54
CA ILE A 238 17.96 11.15 21.90
C ILE A 238 19.19 11.74 21.21
N LYS A 239 20.37 11.16 21.47
CA LYS A 239 21.65 11.65 20.95
C LYS A 239 22.24 10.76 19.87
N GLN A 240 21.80 9.50 19.81
CA GLN A 240 22.19 8.55 18.79
C GLN A 240 21.02 7.64 18.46
N VAL A 241 20.86 7.35 17.17
CA VAL A 241 19.87 6.37 16.69
C VAL A 241 20.58 5.27 15.92
N LYS A 242 20.28 4.02 16.28
CA LYS A 242 20.68 2.81 15.57
C LYS A 242 19.44 2.03 15.17
N SER A 243 19.54 1.23 14.12
CA SER A 243 18.42 0.41 13.65
C SER A 243 18.84 -1.01 13.31
N ALA A 244 17.93 -1.96 13.50
CA ALA A 244 17.99 -3.22 12.76
C ALA A 244 17.89 -2.96 11.25
N PRO A 245 18.30 -3.90 10.39
CA PRO A 245 17.89 -3.91 8.98
C PRO A 245 16.36 -3.73 8.84
N VAL A 246 15.93 -3.06 7.78
CA VAL A 246 14.52 -2.68 7.60
C VAL A 246 13.74 -3.84 7.00
N VAL A 247 12.76 -4.39 7.73
CA VAL A 247 11.89 -5.45 7.24
C VAL A 247 10.79 -4.87 6.33
N VAL A 248 10.77 -5.27 5.07
CA VAL A 248 9.91 -4.62 4.05
C VAL A 248 8.58 -5.32 3.77
N GLY A 249 8.47 -6.61 4.09
CA GLY A 249 7.33 -7.45 3.70
C GLY A 249 7.50 -8.13 2.35
N SER A 250 6.42 -8.58 1.74
CA SER A 250 6.41 -9.28 0.45
C SER A 250 5.05 -9.22 -0.26
N GLY A 251 5.00 -9.71 -1.50
CA GLY A 251 3.76 -9.81 -2.26
C GLY A 251 3.48 -8.57 -3.11
N LYS A 252 2.20 -8.21 -3.20
CA LYS A 252 1.72 -7.04 -3.96
C LYS A 252 0.69 -6.29 -3.13
N ILE A 253 0.64 -4.98 -3.32
CA ILE A 253 -0.36 -4.08 -2.72
C ILE A 253 -1.07 -3.29 -3.83
N HIS A 254 -2.24 -2.77 -3.51
CA HIS A 254 -2.95 -1.81 -4.35
C HIS A 254 -2.69 -0.42 -3.79
N ILE A 255 -2.19 0.48 -4.63
CA ILE A 255 -1.98 1.90 -4.36
C ILE A 255 -2.75 2.71 -5.41
N ASP A 256 -2.76 4.03 -5.31
CA ASP A 256 -3.48 4.92 -6.26
C ASP A 256 -3.02 4.72 -7.73
N HIS A 257 -1.82 4.19 -7.91
CA HIS A 257 -1.21 3.91 -9.21
C HIS A 257 -1.45 2.46 -9.69
N GLY A 258 -2.30 1.70 -9.00
CA GLY A 258 -2.63 0.31 -9.31
C GLY A 258 -1.88 -0.69 -8.44
N ILE A 259 -1.61 -1.89 -8.98
CA ILE A 259 -1.04 -3.00 -8.22
C ILE A 259 0.48 -3.01 -8.35
N TYR A 260 1.19 -2.83 -7.23
CA TYR A 260 2.65 -2.80 -7.18
C TYR A 260 3.24 -3.91 -6.31
N PRO A 261 4.48 -4.36 -6.57
CA PRO A 261 5.19 -5.26 -5.66
C PRO A 261 5.48 -4.59 -4.32
N VAL A 262 5.67 -5.39 -3.28
CA VAL A 262 6.20 -4.95 -1.99
C VAL A 262 7.70 -5.27 -1.93
N PRO A 263 8.56 -4.33 -1.49
CA PRO A 263 8.23 -2.96 -1.07
C PRO A 263 7.73 -2.07 -2.21
N ALA A 264 6.84 -1.13 -1.87
CA ALA A 264 6.31 -0.16 -2.82
C ALA A 264 7.44 0.68 -3.44
N PRO A 265 7.24 1.26 -4.65
CA PRO A 265 8.28 2.01 -5.34
C PRO A 265 8.94 3.10 -4.48
N ALA A 266 8.15 3.97 -3.83
CA ALA A 266 8.66 5.05 -2.98
C ALA A 266 9.44 4.51 -1.78
N THR A 267 8.92 3.48 -1.11
CA THR A 267 9.59 2.79 -0.01
C THR A 267 10.96 2.25 -0.43
N LEU A 268 11.02 1.52 -1.56
CA LEU A 268 12.26 0.91 -2.02
C LEU A 268 13.29 1.96 -2.48
N GLU A 269 12.81 3.03 -3.11
CA GLU A 269 13.62 4.17 -3.53
C GLU A 269 14.25 4.90 -2.33
N VAL A 270 13.49 5.14 -1.27
CA VAL A 270 13.98 5.70 0.01
C VAL A 270 15.07 4.81 0.62
N LEU A 271 14.89 3.49 0.56
CA LEU A 271 15.78 2.49 1.16
C LEU A 271 17.05 2.19 0.33
N LYS A 272 17.32 2.89 -0.78
CA LYS A 272 18.57 2.69 -1.53
C LYS A 272 19.80 2.95 -0.66
N GLY A 273 20.67 1.95 -0.55
CA GLY A 273 21.87 1.97 0.28
C GLY A 273 21.66 1.55 1.74
N ILE A 274 20.42 1.25 2.14
CA ILE A 274 20.06 0.82 3.50
C ILE A 274 19.87 -0.72 3.50
N PRO A 275 20.38 -1.46 4.49
CA PRO A 275 20.15 -2.90 4.58
C PRO A 275 18.67 -3.19 4.83
N ILE A 276 18.10 -4.01 3.95
CA ILE A 276 16.73 -4.52 4.08
C ILE A 276 16.75 -5.99 4.49
N GLU A 277 15.71 -6.41 5.20
CA GLU A 277 15.47 -7.79 5.59
C GLU A 277 14.17 -8.30 4.95
N GLN A 278 14.21 -9.53 4.42
CA GLN A 278 13.05 -10.15 3.80
C GLN A 278 12.09 -10.70 4.85
N SER A 279 10.80 -10.65 4.55
CA SER A 279 9.75 -11.28 5.35
C SER A 279 8.81 -12.07 4.43
N ASN A 280 8.25 -13.16 4.95
CA ASN A 280 7.25 -13.96 4.25
C ASN A 280 5.82 -13.39 4.41
N ILE A 281 5.64 -12.33 5.20
CA ILE A 281 4.34 -11.68 5.36
C ILE A 281 3.99 -10.97 4.05
N ARG A 282 2.85 -11.34 3.47
CA ARG A 282 2.29 -10.74 2.25
C ARG A 282 1.54 -9.45 2.58
N PHE A 283 2.29 -8.41 2.94
CA PHE A 283 1.78 -7.08 3.26
C PHE A 283 2.94 -6.09 3.18
N GLU A 284 2.65 -4.80 2.98
CA GLU A 284 3.63 -3.74 3.14
C GLU A 284 3.91 -3.52 4.64
N LEU A 285 4.98 -4.14 5.15
CA LEU A 285 5.34 -4.00 6.57
C LEU A 285 6.02 -2.67 6.89
N THR A 286 6.71 -2.10 5.91
CA THR A 286 7.33 -0.79 6.03
C THR A 286 6.71 0.16 5.02
N THR A 287 6.10 1.25 5.50
CA THR A 287 5.51 2.29 4.66
C THR A 287 6.56 3.30 4.20
N PRO A 288 6.30 4.11 3.17
CA PRO A 288 7.24 5.16 2.73
C PRO A 288 7.68 6.09 3.88
N THR A 289 6.72 6.51 4.71
CA THR A 289 6.97 7.37 5.88
C THR A 289 7.87 6.67 6.91
N GLY A 290 7.57 5.41 7.25
CA GLY A 290 8.38 4.64 8.19
C GLY A 290 9.81 4.41 7.69
N ALA A 291 9.96 4.07 6.41
CA ALA A 291 11.27 3.93 5.77
C ALA A 291 12.07 5.23 5.85
N ALA A 292 11.46 6.39 5.58
CA ALA A 292 12.16 7.66 5.59
C ALA A 292 12.57 8.11 6.99
N ILE A 293 11.73 7.90 8.00
CA ILE A 293 12.07 8.14 9.40
C ILE A 293 13.33 7.35 9.77
N VAL A 294 13.35 6.05 9.51
CA VAL A 294 14.51 5.20 9.82
C VAL A 294 15.73 5.58 8.98
N ALA A 295 15.55 5.86 7.69
CA ALA A 295 16.62 6.24 6.77
C ALA A 295 17.33 7.54 7.17
N VAL A 296 16.61 8.49 7.76
CA VAL A 296 17.16 9.79 8.16
C VAL A 296 17.69 9.79 9.58
N LEU A 297 17.01 9.10 10.50
CA LEU A 297 17.41 9.08 11.90
C LEU A 297 18.57 8.14 12.17
N ALA A 298 18.56 6.92 11.60
CA ALA A 298 19.55 5.91 11.93
C ALA A 298 20.95 6.26 11.40
N GLU A 299 21.93 6.31 12.30
CA GLU A 299 23.34 6.54 11.97
C GLU A 299 24.08 5.24 11.64
N GLU A 300 23.58 4.13 12.17
CA GLU A 300 24.17 2.80 12.03
C GLU A 300 23.06 1.74 11.94
N TYR A 301 23.25 0.78 11.04
CA TYR A 301 22.42 -0.41 10.94
C TYR A 301 23.16 -1.62 11.52
N CYS A 302 22.64 -2.18 12.61
CA CYS A 302 23.28 -3.27 13.34
C CYS A 302 22.25 -4.17 14.01
N THR A 303 22.67 -5.35 14.47
CA THR A 303 21.88 -6.12 15.44
C THR A 303 21.83 -5.37 16.79
N MET A 304 20.93 -5.79 17.68
CA MET A 304 20.78 -5.19 19.02
C MET A 304 22.15 -4.99 19.69
N PRO A 305 22.58 -3.75 19.96
CA PRO A 305 23.88 -3.49 20.55
C PRO A 305 23.91 -3.89 22.02
N SER A 306 25.11 -4.11 22.55
CA SER A 306 25.30 -4.19 24.00
C SER A 306 25.05 -2.81 24.60
N MET A 307 24.04 -2.69 25.48
CA MET A 307 23.67 -1.44 26.13
C MET A 307 22.94 -1.73 27.45
N LYS A 308 22.94 -0.75 28.35
CA LYS A 308 22.05 -0.79 29.52
C LYS A 308 20.68 -0.25 29.12
N VAL A 309 19.68 -1.12 29.11
CA VAL A 309 18.31 -0.75 28.76
C VAL A 309 17.68 0.08 29.88
N HIS A 310 17.11 1.23 29.52
CA HIS A 310 16.40 2.14 30.43
C HIS A 310 14.90 2.12 30.21
N SER A 311 14.45 2.16 28.95
CA SER A 311 13.04 1.99 28.60
C SER A 311 12.88 1.24 27.28
N ILE A 312 11.70 0.65 27.11
CA ILE A 312 11.28 -0.09 25.91
C ILE A 312 9.90 0.44 25.57
N GLY A 313 9.65 0.65 24.28
CA GLY A 313 8.34 1.02 23.78
C GLY A 313 7.92 0.16 22.60
N TYR A 314 6.62 -0.10 22.51
CA TYR A 314 5.97 -0.80 21.41
C TYR A 314 4.87 0.08 20.81
N GLY A 315 4.98 0.36 19.53
CA GLY A 315 3.96 1.06 18.76
C GLY A 315 3.23 0.12 17.82
N ALA A 316 1.90 0.13 17.84
CA ALA A 316 1.10 -0.86 17.14
C ALA A 316 0.63 -0.40 15.75
N GLY A 317 0.84 -1.26 14.75
CA GLY A 317 0.31 -1.06 13.41
C GLY A 317 -1.17 -1.44 13.33
N THR A 318 -1.86 -0.94 12.30
CA THR A 318 -3.30 -1.16 12.11
C THR A 318 -3.62 -2.63 11.80
N LYS A 319 -2.91 -3.23 10.84
CA LYS A 319 -3.15 -4.62 10.42
C LYS A 319 -2.86 -5.61 11.56
N THR A 320 -3.57 -6.73 11.56
CA THR A 320 -3.34 -7.85 12.49
C THR A 320 -2.93 -9.08 11.68
N PHE A 321 -1.84 -9.72 12.06
CA PHE A 321 -1.39 -10.97 11.46
C PHE A 321 -1.55 -12.12 12.46
N LYS A 322 -1.85 -13.31 11.96
CA LYS A 322 -2.13 -14.49 12.80
C LYS A 322 -0.92 -14.88 13.66
N ASP A 323 0.26 -14.94 13.04
CA ASP A 323 1.44 -15.58 13.65
C ASP A 323 2.58 -14.59 13.99
N GLN A 324 2.37 -13.28 13.78
CA GLN A 324 3.36 -12.24 14.08
C GLN A 324 2.67 -10.95 14.59
N PRO A 325 3.12 -10.35 15.71
CA PRO A 325 2.60 -9.05 16.14
C PRO A 325 3.01 -7.98 15.13
N ASN A 326 2.06 -7.12 14.74
CA ASN A 326 2.33 -5.92 13.95
C ASN A 326 2.67 -4.76 14.88
N VAL A 327 3.90 -4.72 15.39
CA VAL A 327 4.36 -3.73 16.37
C VAL A 327 5.81 -3.35 16.12
N LEU A 328 6.10 -2.05 16.14
CA LEU A 328 7.48 -1.58 16.16
C LEU A 328 7.96 -1.64 17.60
N ARG A 329 9.14 -2.21 17.84
CA ARG A 329 9.83 -2.10 19.14
C ARG A 329 10.92 -1.04 19.04
N ILE A 330 11.00 -0.21 20.07
CA ILE A 330 12.15 0.66 20.30
C ILE A 330 12.75 0.39 21.69
N VAL A 331 14.06 0.61 21.81
CA VAL A 331 14.78 0.47 23.08
C VAL A 331 15.63 1.71 23.31
N ILE A 332 15.50 2.31 24.49
CA ILE A 332 16.28 3.48 24.89
C ILE A 332 17.23 3.08 26.02
N GLY A 333 18.50 3.47 25.90
CA GLY A 333 19.52 3.16 26.90
C GLY A 333 20.87 3.83 26.63
N GLU A 334 21.94 3.33 27.24
CA GLU A 334 23.30 3.87 27.09
C GLU A 334 24.43 2.83 27.12
#